data_AF-A0A7S7QWL4-F1
#
_entry.id   AF-A0A7S7QWL4-F1
#
_cell.length_a   1.000
_cell.length_b   1.000
_cell.length_c   1.000
_cell.angle_alpha   90.00
_cell.angle_beta   90.00
_cell.angle_gamma   90.00
#
_symmetry.space_group_name_H-M   'P 1'
#
loop_
_entity.id
_entity.type
_entity.pdbx_description
1 polymer ?
#
loop_
_entity_poly.entity_id
_entity_poly.type
_entity_poly.pdbx_seq_one_letter_code
_entity_poly.pdbx_strand_id
1 'polypeptide(L)'
;MSVARESIELLGQLARILWFEGTRHGLRDREWMALRFLSRANRFSRTPSALASYVGTTRGTASFIINELERLGYLERKPSAEDKRSVMLNVTQPGRKFLARDPVKALEGALGALDDDSKLHFRDALRHVLDQSDEADRKHHADVCKRCIFLREDRTTIAGKTVVEFTCRLFRAGIAEAETDLLCTSFEHHRP
;
A
#
# COMPACT_ATOMS: atom_id res chain seq x y z
N MET A 1 -28.96 18.32 5.85
CA MET A 1 -27.95 17.58 5.07
C MET A 1 -27.88 16.18 5.68
N SER A 2 -27.83 15.10 4.89
CA SER A 2 -27.73 13.76 5.49
C SER A 2 -26.32 13.53 6.01
N VAL A 3 -26.18 12.78 7.11
CA VAL A 3 -24.89 12.39 7.68
C VAL A 3 -24.00 11.73 6.62
N ALA A 4 -24.57 10.91 5.74
CA ALA A 4 -23.83 10.29 4.64
C ALA A 4 -23.21 11.33 3.68
N ARG A 5 -23.93 12.40 3.34
CA ARG A 5 -23.43 13.44 2.44
C ARG A 5 -22.31 14.24 3.10
N GLU A 6 -22.50 14.64 4.35
CA GLU A 6 -21.46 15.34 5.11
C GLU A 6 -20.18 14.51 5.22
N SER A 7 -20.30 13.20 5.47
CA SER A 7 -19.15 12.28 5.49
C SER A 7 -18.38 12.26 4.16
N ILE A 8 -19.07 12.26 3.01
CA ILE A 8 -18.41 12.35 1.69
C ILE A 8 -17.73 13.70 1.48
N GLU A 9 -18.34 14.79 1.92
CA GLU A 9 -17.76 16.13 1.82
C GLU A 9 -16.48 16.25 2.67
N LEU A 10 -16.49 15.69 3.90
CA LEU A 10 -15.31 15.59 4.77
C LEU A 10 -14.23 14.70 4.15
N LEU A 11 -14.59 13.54 3.57
CA LEU A 11 -13.65 12.68 2.84
C LEU A 11 -12.99 13.41 1.68
N GLY A 12 -13.75 14.21 0.92
CA GLY A 12 -13.20 15.06 -0.14
C GLY A 12 -12.21 16.10 0.38
N GLN A 13 -12.45 16.68 1.56
CA GLN A 13 -11.51 17.61 2.19
C GLN A 13 -10.20 16.90 2.61
N LEU A 14 -10.30 15.71 3.20
CA LEU A 14 -9.14 14.89 3.55
C LEU A 14 -8.35 14.46 2.31
N ALA A 15 -9.05 14.07 1.23
CA ALA A 15 -8.44 13.65 -0.03
C ALA A 15 -7.57 14.74 -0.65
N ARG A 16 -7.94 16.03 -0.53
CA ARG A 16 -7.13 17.17 -1.03
C ARG A 16 -5.81 17.38 -0.28
N ILE A 17 -5.66 16.80 0.92
CA ILE A 17 -4.37 16.80 1.63
C ILE A 17 -3.46 15.73 1.04
N LEU A 18 -4.05 14.61 0.61
CA LEU A 18 -3.35 13.46 0.04
C LEU A 18 -2.96 13.66 -1.42
N TRP A 19 -3.89 14.26 -2.19
CA TRP A 19 -3.79 14.54 -3.61
C TRP A 19 -3.78 16.05 -3.84
N PHE A 20 -2.71 16.52 -4.48
CA PHE A 20 -2.51 17.94 -4.72
C PHE A 20 -1.98 18.18 -6.12
N GLU A 21 -2.30 19.35 -6.67
CA GLU A 21 -1.72 19.80 -7.92
C GLU A 21 -0.31 20.39 -7.70
N GLY A 22 0.57 20.24 -8.67
CA GLY A 22 1.93 20.79 -8.63
C GLY A 22 2.93 19.92 -7.88
N THR A 23 3.82 20.56 -7.12
CA THR A 23 4.94 19.89 -6.42
C THR A 23 4.95 20.24 -4.94
N ARG A 24 5.32 19.27 -4.11
CA ARG A 24 5.62 19.48 -2.68
C ARG A 24 6.96 18.84 -2.36
N HIS A 25 7.85 19.63 -1.77
CA HIS A 25 9.24 19.23 -1.50
C HIS A 25 9.97 18.67 -2.73
N GLY A 26 9.63 19.17 -3.92
CA GLY A 26 10.24 18.75 -5.19
C GLY A 26 9.65 17.48 -5.83
N LEU A 27 8.66 16.83 -5.21
CA LEU A 27 7.94 15.71 -5.82
C LEU A 27 6.51 16.10 -6.22
N ARG A 28 6.07 15.58 -7.36
CA ARG A 28 4.68 15.62 -7.84
C ARG A 28 3.84 14.59 -7.08
N ASP A 29 2.53 14.76 -7.11
CA ASP A 29 1.59 13.85 -6.44
C ASP A 29 1.79 12.37 -6.79
N ARG A 30 1.99 12.05 -8.07
CA ARG A 30 2.23 10.66 -8.51
C ARG A 30 3.55 10.07 -8.01
N GLU A 31 4.57 10.90 -7.82
CA GLU A 31 5.86 10.47 -7.25
C GLU A 31 5.73 10.23 -5.74
N TRP A 32 4.99 11.07 -5.04
CA TRP A 32 4.62 10.84 -3.64
C TRP A 32 3.82 9.54 -3.49
N MET A 33 2.77 9.35 -4.31
CA MET A 33 1.95 8.14 -4.28
C MET A 33 2.78 6.89 -4.56
N ALA A 34 3.70 6.95 -5.53
CA ALA A 34 4.63 5.86 -5.82
C ALA A 34 5.55 5.52 -4.64
N LEU A 35 6.16 6.55 -4.02
CA LEU A 35 7.08 6.35 -2.89
C LEU A 35 6.34 5.84 -1.64
N ARG A 36 5.17 6.40 -1.33
CA ARG A 36 4.26 5.92 -0.27
C ARG A 36 3.91 4.45 -0.46
N PHE A 37 3.45 4.10 -1.65
CA PHE A 37 3.11 2.73 -2.00
C PHE A 37 4.28 1.78 -1.80
N LEU A 38 5.43 2.06 -2.43
CA LEU A 38 6.60 1.18 -2.36
C LEU A 38 7.14 1.02 -0.92
N SER A 39 6.96 2.04 -0.08
CA SER A 39 7.34 1.96 1.34
C SER A 39 6.45 1.02 2.16
N ARG A 40 5.21 0.80 1.70
CA ARG A 40 4.19 -0.03 2.35
C ARG A 40 3.81 -1.29 1.57
N ALA A 41 4.43 -1.54 0.42
CA ALA A 41 4.16 -2.71 -0.41
C ALA A 41 4.92 -3.94 0.10
N ASN A 42 4.28 -5.11 0.07
CA ASN A 42 4.97 -6.39 0.25
C ASN A 42 5.90 -6.67 -0.93
N ARG A 43 6.82 -7.62 -0.79
CA ARG A 43 7.81 -7.91 -1.85
C ARG A 43 7.21 -8.23 -3.22
N PHE A 44 6.07 -8.92 -3.29
CA PHE A 44 5.42 -9.27 -4.56
C PHE A 44 4.84 -8.06 -5.31
N SER A 45 4.63 -6.95 -4.59
CA SER A 45 4.00 -5.74 -5.11
C SER A 45 5.01 -4.64 -5.40
N ARG A 46 6.32 -4.92 -5.27
CA ARG A 46 7.42 -3.97 -5.51
C ARG A 46 7.97 -4.06 -6.93
N THR A 47 7.11 -4.25 -7.93
CA THR A 47 7.53 -4.33 -9.34
C THR A 47 7.07 -3.09 -10.12
N PRO A 48 7.70 -2.76 -11.27
CA PRO A 48 7.23 -1.67 -12.12
C PRO A 48 5.78 -1.82 -12.58
N SER A 49 5.32 -3.05 -12.85
CA SER A 49 3.94 -3.33 -13.24
C SER A 49 2.96 -3.14 -12.08
N ALA A 50 3.31 -3.61 -10.88
CA ALA A 50 2.52 -3.37 -9.68
C ALA A 50 2.40 -1.88 -9.37
N LEU A 51 3.50 -1.13 -9.49
CA LEU A 51 3.50 0.33 -9.34
C LEU A 51 2.60 1.01 -10.37
N ALA A 52 2.70 0.63 -11.65
CA ALA A 52 1.88 1.20 -12.72
C ALA A 52 0.38 0.98 -12.45
N SER A 53 0.01 -0.25 -12.02
CA SER A 53 -1.35 -0.58 -11.63
C SER A 53 -1.81 0.26 -10.45
N TYR A 54 -1.03 0.30 -9.36
CA TYR A 54 -1.40 1.03 -8.15
C TYR A 54 -1.56 2.54 -8.38
N VAL A 55 -0.65 3.14 -9.14
CA VAL A 55 -0.66 4.58 -9.45
C VAL A 55 -1.75 4.93 -10.49
N GLY A 56 -2.36 3.94 -11.14
CA GLY A 56 -3.36 4.16 -12.19
C GLY A 56 -2.72 4.80 -13.43
N THR A 57 -1.54 4.33 -13.84
CA THR A 57 -0.80 4.93 -14.96
C THR A 57 -0.24 3.89 -15.94
N THR A 58 0.22 4.37 -17.10
CA THR A 58 0.81 3.48 -18.11
C THR A 58 2.19 3.01 -17.65
N ARG A 59 2.66 1.90 -18.22
CA ARG A 59 4.03 1.40 -17.96
C ARG A 59 5.11 2.44 -18.30
N GLY A 60 4.92 3.23 -19.36
CA GLY A 60 5.85 4.30 -19.73
C GLY A 60 5.93 5.40 -18.66
N THR A 61 4.79 5.86 -18.17
CA THR A 61 4.73 6.86 -17.10
C THR A 61 5.28 6.31 -15.78
N ALA A 62 4.99 5.05 -15.45
CA ALA A 62 5.57 4.40 -14.28
C ALA A 62 7.09 4.33 -14.37
N SER A 63 7.65 3.96 -15.53
CA SER A 63 9.10 3.97 -15.76
C SER A 63 9.71 5.36 -15.57
N PHE A 64 9.03 6.42 -16.04
CA PHE A 64 9.46 7.80 -15.80
C PHE A 64 9.51 8.13 -14.30
N ILE A 65 8.44 7.82 -13.56
CA ILE A 65 8.38 8.04 -12.11
C ILE A 65 9.50 7.30 -11.38
N ILE A 66 9.75 6.04 -11.74
CA ILE A 66 10.81 5.24 -11.13
C ILE A 66 12.17 5.88 -11.40
N ASN A 67 12.45 6.26 -12.65
CA ASN A 67 13.73 6.87 -13.02
C ASN A 67 13.95 8.19 -12.28
N GLU A 68 12.92 9.00 -12.10
CA GLU A 68 13.03 10.26 -11.36
C GLU A 68 13.31 10.01 -9.87
N LEU A 69 12.61 9.06 -9.25
CA LEU A 69 12.84 8.70 -7.85
C LEU A 69 14.21 8.05 -7.62
N GLU A 70 14.75 7.30 -8.59
CA GLU A 70 16.13 6.81 -8.56
C GLU A 70 17.15 7.94 -8.72
N ARG A 71 16.92 8.88 -9.64
CA ARG A 71 17.76 10.06 -9.83
C ARG A 71 17.88 10.90 -8.55
N LEU A 72 16.80 10.96 -7.78
CA LEU A 72 16.74 11.62 -6.47
C LEU A 72 17.32 10.76 -5.32
N GLY A 73 17.71 9.51 -5.60
CA GLY A 73 18.27 8.57 -4.63
C GLY A 73 17.24 7.98 -3.67
N TYR A 74 15.95 8.07 -3.96
CA TYR A 74 14.86 7.57 -3.09
C TYR A 74 14.47 6.12 -3.38
N LEU A 75 14.74 5.65 -4.59
CA LEU A 75 14.55 4.27 -5.01
C LEU A 75 15.85 3.64 -5.52
N GLU A 76 15.88 2.31 -5.50
CA GLU A 76 16.86 1.49 -6.19
C GLU A 76 16.18 0.26 -6.81
N ARG A 77 16.62 -0.14 -8.01
CA ARG A 77 16.28 -1.41 -8.63
C ARG A 77 17.22 -2.53 -8.17
N LYS A 78 16.67 -3.66 -7.76
CA LYS A 78 17.41 -4.89 -7.47
C LYS A 78 16.83 -6.07 -8.26
N PRO A 79 17.65 -7.03 -8.72
CA PRO A 79 17.12 -8.28 -9.25
C PRO A 79 16.20 -8.96 -8.23
N SER A 80 15.10 -9.56 -8.70
CA SER A 80 14.27 -10.40 -7.83
C SER A 80 15.03 -11.65 -7.41
N ALA A 81 14.79 -12.11 -6.19
CA ALA A 81 15.37 -13.35 -5.67
C ALA A 81 14.72 -14.58 -6.30
N GLU A 82 13.45 -14.45 -6.70
CA GLU A 82 12.61 -15.49 -7.29
C GLU A 82 12.84 -15.62 -8.82
N ASP A 83 13.01 -14.51 -9.52
CA ASP A 83 13.32 -14.49 -10.95
C ASP A 83 14.34 -13.38 -11.27
N LYS A 84 15.57 -13.77 -11.60
CA LYS A 84 16.65 -12.83 -11.93
C LYS A 84 16.38 -11.97 -13.18
N ARG A 85 15.40 -12.34 -14.00
CA ARG A 85 14.95 -11.53 -15.15
C ARG A 85 13.99 -10.42 -14.73
N SER A 86 13.42 -10.53 -13.53
CA SER A 86 12.52 -9.55 -12.94
C SER A 86 13.27 -8.60 -12.01
N VAL A 87 12.73 -7.39 -11.87
CA VAL A 87 13.33 -6.31 -11.06
C VAL A 87 12.36 -5.91 -9.95
N MET A 88 12.89 -5.79 -8.74
CA MET A 88 12.21 -5.22 -7.58
C MET A 88 12.67 -3.80 -7.29
N LEU A 89 11.72 -2.96 -6.89
CA LEU A 89 11.91 -1.58 -6.49
C LEU A 89 12.01 -1.50 -4.97
N ASN A 90 13.12 -0.98 -4.46
CA ASN A 90 13.31 -0.80 -3.03
C ASN A 90 13.42 0.67 -2.67
N VAL A 91 12.71 1.06 -1.60
CA VAL A 91 12.88 2.39 -1.01
C VAL A 91 14.17 2.42 -0.22
N THR A 92 15.07 3.31 -0.62
CA THR A 92 16.38 3.51 0.00
C THR A 92 16.24 4.18 1.37
N GLN A 93 17.33 4.21 2.15
CA GLN A 93 17.32 4.93 3.42
C GLN A 93 17.04 6.44 3.25
N PRO A 94 17.63 7.15 2.26
CA PRO A 94 17.22 8.51 1.93
C PRO A 94 15.73 8.64 1.59
N GLY A 95 15.16 7.72 0.80
CA GLY A 95 13.73 7.72 0.46
C GLY A 95 12.84 7.56 1.69
N ARG A 96 13.20 6.65 2.61
CA ARG A 96 12.48 6.48 3.89
C ARG A 96 12.54 7.72 4.77
N LYS A 97 13.70 8.38 4.85
CA LYS A 97 13.83 9.66 5.57
C LYS A 97 13.02 10.76 4.91
N PHE A 98 12.95 10.78 3.58
CA PHE A 98 12.18 11.77 2.82
C PHE A 98 10.68 11.67 3.10
N LEU A 99 10.14 10.45 3.28
CA LEU A 99 8.73 10.21 3.65
C LEU A 99 8.33 10.82 5.00
N ALA A 100 9.26 11.25 5.85
CA ALA A 100 8.91 12.01 7.06
C ALA A 100 8.31 13.40 6.74
N ARG A 101 8.56 13.92 5.53
CA ARG A 101 8.01 15.20 5.04
C ARG A 101 6.66 15.05 4.35
N ASP A 102 6.12 13.84 4.32
CA ASP A 102 4.90 13.54 3.60
C ASP A 102 3.70 14.26 4.23
N PRO A 103 2.89 15.01 3.45
CA PRO A 103 1.67 15.64 3.95
C PRO A 103 0.70 14.68 4.66
N VAL A 104 0.74 13.38 4.34
CA VAL A 104 -0.08 12.36 5.02
C VAL A 104 0.25 12.24 6.52
N LYS A 105 1.46 12.64 6.95
CA LYS A 105 1.87 12.57 8.37
C LYS A 105 0.99 13.45 9.26
N ALA A 106 0.49 14.57 8.76
CA ALA A 106 -0.45 15.39 9.53
C ALA A 106 -1.77 14.65 9.78
N LEU A 107 -2.26 13.91 8.79
CA LEU A 107 -3.46 13.09 8.91
C LEU A 107 -3.25 11.86 9.80
N GLU A 108 -2.11 11.19 9.66
CA GLU A 108 -1.72 10.10 10.57
C GLU A 108 -1.66 10.59 12.03
N GLY A 109 -1.12 11.78 12.27
CA GLY A 109 -1.08 12.40 13.59
C GLY A 109 -2.47 12.74 14.15
N ALA A 110 -3.34 13.32 13.32
CA ALA A 110 -4.71 13.64 13.71
C ALA A 110 -5.52 12.37 14.07
N LEU A 111 -5.41 11.31 13.26
CA LEU A 111 -6.00 10.00 13.57
C LEU A 111 -5.36 9.35 14.80
N GLY A 112 -4.05 9.54 14.99
CA GLY A 112 -3.29 9.04 16.13
C GLY A 112 -3.74 9.64 17.47
N ALA A 113 -4.28 10.87 17.45
CA ALA A 113 -4.77 11.59 18.63
C ALA A 113 -6.16 11.12 19.10
N LEU A 114 -6.88 10.34 18.31
CA LEU A 114 -8.11 9.70 18.73
C LEU A 114 -7.81 8.61 19.78
N ASP A 115 -8.81 8.21 20.56
CA ASP A 115 -8.75 6.99 21.36
C ASP A 115 -8.75 5.74 20.45
N ASP A 116 -8.34 4.60 21.00
CA ASP A 116 -8.15 3.38 20.20
C ASP A 116 -9.47 2.82 19.64
N ASP A 117 -10.58 2.94 20.37
CA ASP A 117 -11.89 2.52 19.89
C ASP A 117 -12.34 3.38 18.71
N SER A 118 -12.18 4.70 18.80
CA SER A 118 -12.47 5.62 17.70
C SER A 118 -11.63 5.34 16.45
N LYS A 119 -10.33 5.00 16.60
CA LYS A 119 -9.47 4.62 15.47
C LYS A 119 -9.97 3.37 14.77
N LEU A 120 -10.35 2.35 15.55
CA LEU A 120 -10.85 1.08 15.02
C LEU A 120 -12.18 1.28 14.31
N HIS A 121 -13.13 1.98 14.93
CA HIS A 121 -14.42 2.31 14.33
C HIS A 121 -14.28 3.11 13.03
N PHE A 122 -13.41 4.12 13.01
CA PHE A 122 -13.17 4.91 11.81
C PHE A 122 -12.60 4.05 10.66
N ARG A 123 -11.58 3.24 10.95
CA ARG A 123 -10.98 2.31 9.97
C ARG A 123 -12.03 1.33 9.43
N ASP A 124 -12.84 0.75 10.31
CA ASP A 124 -13.80 -0.30 9.94
C ASP A 124 -15.00 0.27 9.18
N ALA A 125 -15.44 1.49 9.51
CA ALA A 125 -16.44 2.21 8.74
C ALA A 125 -15.95 2.53 7.32
N LEU A 126 -14.73 3.09 7.17
CA LEU A 126 -14.14 3.34 5.85
C LEU A 126 -14.03 2.05 5.04
N ARG A 127 -13.62 0.98 5.71
CA ARG A 127 -13.50 -0.33 5.08
C ARG A 127 -14.83 -0.84 4.56
N HIS A 128 -15.86 -0.80 5.39
CA HIS A 128 -17.19 -1.25 5.02
C HIS A 128 -17.72 -0.47 3.82
N VAL A 129 -17.54 0.86 3.80
CA VAL A 129 -17.92 1.70 2.66
C VAL A 129 -17.17 1.32 1.38
N LEU A 130 -15.85 1.08 1.47
CA LEU A 130 -15.05 0.63 0.31
C LEU A 130 -15.50 -0.74 -0.20
N ASP A 131 -15.75 -1.70 0.70
CA ASP A 131 -16.16 -3.05 0.33
C ASP A 131 -17.55 -3.05 -0.36
N GLN A 132 -18.44 -2.11 0.00
CA GLN A 132 -19.76 -1.91 -0.62
C GLN A 132 -19.75 -1.08 -1.91
N SER A 133 -18.67 -0.38 -2.23
CA SER A 133 -18.57 0.40 -3.47
C SER A 133 -18.37 -0.49 -4.71
N ASP A 134 -18.95 -0.06 -5.85
CA ASP A 134 -19.18 -0.86 -7.06
C ASP A 134 -18.00 -1.74 -7.51
N GLU A 135 -18.30 -3.01 -7.79
CA GLU A 135 -17.35 -4.03 -8.28
C GLU A 135 -16.65 -3.67 -9.58
N ALA A 136 -17.30 -2.89 -10.44
CA ALA A 136 -16.84 -2.55 -11.77
C ALA A 136 -15.62 -1.58 -11.77
N ASP A 137 -15.46 -0.79 -10.72
CA ASP A 137 -14.36 0.18 -10.56
C ASP A 137 -13.26 -0.30 -9.59
N ARG A 138 -13.35 -1.54 -9.08
CA ARG A 138 -12.36 -2.17 -8.19
C ARG A 138 -11.00 -2.47 -8.85
N LYS A 139 -10.65 -1.79 -9.95
CA LYS A 139 -9.51 -2.12 -10.81
C LYS A 139 -8.15 -2.09 -10.10
N HIS A 140 -8.02 -1.49 -8.91
CA HIS A 140 -6.71 -1.24 -8.28
C HIS A 140 -6.66 -1.37 -6.74
N HIS A 141 -7.51 -2.17 -6.09
CA HIS A 141 -7.47 -2.28 -4.61
C HIS A 141 -6.30 -3.12 -4.13
N ALA A 142 -5.11 -2.51 -4.08
CA ALA A 142 -4.09 -3.02 -3.18
C ALA A 142 -4.55 -2.84 -1.74
N ASP A 143 -4.50 -3.91 -0.97
CA ASP A 143 -4.88 -3.92 0.44
C ASP A 143 -3.92 -4.79 1.24
N VAL A 144 -4.03 -4.76 2.57
CA VAL A 144 -3.15 -5.50 3.47
C VAL A 144 -3.19 -7.00 3.20
N CYS A 145 -2.00 -7.60 3.03
CA CYS A 145 -1.83 -8.98 2.62
C CYS A 145 -2.52 -9.98 3.56
N LYS A 146 -2.64 -9.66 4.86
CA LYS A 146 -3.35 -10.48 5.86
C LYS A 146 -4.83 -10.70 5.61
N ARG A 147 -5.45 -9.85 4.78
CA ARG A 147 -6.85 -9.99 4.36
C ARG A 147 -7.01 -10.70 3.02
N CYS A 148 -5.91 -11.03 2.35
CA CYS A 148 -5.94 -11.62 1.02
C CYS A 148 -6.34 -13.10 1.10
N ILE A 149 -7.26 -13.55 0.24
CA ILE A 149 -7.67 -14.96 0.16
C ILE A 149 -6.50 -15.89 -0.14
N PHE A 150 -5.43 -15.39 -0.77
CA PHE A 150 -4.27 -16.20 -1.10
C PHE A 150 -3.32 -16.39 0.07
N LEU A 151 -3.45 -15.64 1.17
CA LEU A 151 -2.62 -15.85 2.35
C LEU A 151 -3.07 -17.12 3.07
N ARG A 152 -2.10 -17.98 3.39
CA ARG A 152 -2.29 -19.15 4.25
C ARG A 152 -1.41 -19.00 5.48
N GLU A 153 -2.00 -19.28 6.63
CA GLU A 153 -1.33 -19.35 7.92
C GLU A 153 -1.33 -20.81 8.38
N ASP A 154 -0.15 -21.39 8.57
CA ASP A 154 0.02 -22.73 9.11
C ASP A 154 0.64 -22.64 10.52
N ARG A 155 -0.02 -23.23 11.51
CA ARG A 155 0.45 -23.27 12.91
C ARG A 155 0.93 -24.67 13.24
N THR A 156 2.21 -24.79 13.61
CA THR A 156 2.81 -26.06 14.04
C THR A 156 3.35 -25.94 15.45
N THR A 157 3.12 -26.96 16.28
CA THR A 157 3.66 -27.01 17.65
C THR A 157 4.78 -28.03 17.70
N ILE A 158 6.00 -27.58 17.94
CA ILE A 158 7.20 -28.43 18.02
C ILE A 158 7.82 -28.24 19.42
N ALA A 159 7.92 -29.33 20.18
CA ALA A 159 8.51 -29.34 21.54
C ALA A 159 7.92 -28.25 22.47
N GLY A 160 6.60 -28.04 22.42
CA GLY A 160 5.90 -27.06 23.25
C GLY A 160 5.99 -25.60 22.77
N LYS A 161 6.68 -25.32 21.65
CA LYS A 161 6.70 -24.00 21.00
C LYS A 161 5.81 -24.00 19.76
N THR A 162 4.93 -23.01 19.66
CA THR A 162 4.12 -22.77 18.46
C THR A 162 4.91 -21.91 17.47
N VAL A 163 5.10 -22.43 16.26
CA VAL A 163 5.69 -21.73 15.12
C VAL A 163 4.56 -21.43 14.13
N VAL A 164 4.47 -20.17 13.70
CA VAL A 164 3.51 -19.71 12.70
C VAL A 164 4.25 -19.40 11.42
N GLU A 165 3.83 -20.02 10.32
CA GLU A 165 4.38 -19.79 9.00
C GLU A 165 3.30 -19.22 8.07
N PHE A 166 3.68 -18.21 7.29
CA PHE A 166 2.80 -17.58 6.32
C PHE A 166 3.26 -17.91 4.90
N THR A 167 2.32 -18.27 4.03
CA THR A 167 2.59 -18.55 2.62
C THR A 167 1.57 -17.88 1.71
N CYS A 168 2.00 -17.43 0.53
CA CYS A 168 1.11 -16.98 -0.53
C CYS A 168 0.80 -18.12 -1.49
N ARG A 169 -0.48 -18.49 -1.63
CA ARG A 169 -0.91 -19.52 -2.59
C ARG A 169 -0.77 -19.09 -4.05
N LEU A 170 -0.90 -17.79 -4.34
CA LEU A 170 -0.75 -17.25 -5.69
C LEU A 170 0.70 -17.34 -6.17
N PHE A 171 1.65 -16.85 -5.36
CA PHE A 171 3.08 -16.85 -5.70
C PHE A 171 3.81 -18.14 -5.28
N ARG A 172 3.14 -19.04 -4.56
CA ARG A 172 3.70 -20.30 -4.02
C ARG A 172 5.00 -20.09 -3.25
N ALA A 173 5.03 -19.04 -2.45
CA ALA A 173 6.22 -18.62 -1.70
C ALA A 173 5.86 -18.29 -0.25
N GLY A 174 6.82 -18.47 0.66
CA GLY A 174 6.69 -17.97 2.03
C GLY A 174 6.47 -16.45 2.07
N ILE A 175 5.98 -15.94 3.18
CA ILE A 175 5.84 -14.51 3.48
C ILE A 175 6.35 -14.30 4.91
N ALA A 176 7.19 -13.29 5.13
CA ALA A 176 7.55 -12.94 6.49
C ALA A 176 6.35 -12.31 7.21
N GLU A 177 6.13 -12.61 8.49
CA GLU A 177 4.98 -12.08 9.26
C GLU A 177 4.82 -10.55 9.12
N ALA A 178 5.93 -9.79 9.20
CA ALA A 178 5.92 -8.34 9.02
C ALA A 178 5.47 -7.87 7.63
N GLU A 179 5.56 -8.71 6.60
CA GLU A 179 5.06 -8.40 5.26
C GLU A 179 3.54 -8.65 5.12
N THR A 180 2.91 -9.35 6.07
CA THR A 180 1.46 -9.61 6.03
C THR A 180 0.63 -8.35 6.29
N ASP A 181 1.19 -7.37 7.02
CA ASP A 181 0.57 -6.05 7.24
C ASP A 181 0.83 -5.04 6.10
N LEU A 182 1.58 -5.46 5.07
CA LEU A 182 1.91 -4.63 3.91
C LEU A 182 0.88 -4.79 2.77
N LEU A 183 0.81 -3.77 1.92
CA LEU A 183 -0.08 -3.72 0.76
C LEU A 183 0.31 -4.78 -0.27
N CYS A 184 -0.70 -5.46 -0.81
CA CYS A 184 -0.59 -6.46 -1.86
C CYS A 184 -1.38 -5.99 -3.09
N THR A 185 -0.74 -5.75 -4.24
CA THR A 185 -1.44 -5.39 -5.48
C THR A 185 -2.17 -6.57 -6.13
N SER A 186 -1.83 -7.79 -5.73
CA SER A 186 -2.55 -9.02 -6.09
C SER A 186 -3.57 -9.41 -5.02
N PHE A 187 -4.01 -8.44 -4.21
CA PHE A 187 -5.02 -8.65 -3.19
C PHE A 187 -6.34 -9.07 -3.82
N GLU A 188 -6.91 -10.14 -3.28
CA GLU A 188 -8.26 -10.57 -3.56
C GLU A 188 -8.95 -10.85 -2.22
N HIS A 189 -10.23 -10.49 -2.12
CA HIS A 189 -11.11 -10.85 -1.00
C HIS A 189 -12.13 -11.89 -1.48
N HIS A 190 -12.71 -12.64 -0.55
CA HIS A 190 -13.82 -13.53 -0.89
C HIS A 190 -14.97 -12.68 -1.43
N ARG A 191 -15.40 -12.96 -2.67
CA ARG A 191 -16.65 -12.40 -3.17
C ARG A 191 -17.79 -12.95 -2.28
N PRO A 192 -18.70 -12.09 -1.81
CA PRO A 192 -19.86 -12.53 -1.03
C PRO A 192 -20.73 -13.51 -1.82
#